data_AF-A0A1I5PXX0-F1
#
_entry.id   AF-A0A1I5PXX0-F1
#
_cell.length_a   1.000
_cell.length_b   1.000
_cell.length_c   1.000
_cell.angle_alpha   90.00
_cell.angle_beta   90.00
_cell.angle_gamma   90.00
#
_symmetry.space_group_name_H-M   'P 1'
#
loop_
_entity.id
_entity.type
_entity.pdbx_description
1 polymer ?
#
loop_
_entity_poly.entity_id
_entity_poly.type
_entity_poly.pdbx_seq_one_letter_code
_entity_poly.pdbx_strand_id
1 'polypeptide(L)'
;MARRPRKPLSSIAWLLGAIISVSGAYIVYQVRVAGMESRVQQKLERTQAAIQKIQQQQQARRELHAEAPSINPEERARQQVAARLRQAELAAAARAKEKAWERFYLPPNACIYPESDQRADVCHAWEGKARQQFEDAWASGQLQTQR
;
A
#
# COMPACT_ATOMS: atom_id res chain seq x y z
N MET A 1 4.45 -61.14 -0.48
CA MET A 1 4.28 -59.90 -1.27
C MET A 1 5.66 -59.40 -1.70
N ALA A 2 6.06 -59.66 -2.95
CA ALA A 2 7.38 -59.30 -3.46
C ALA A 2 7.40 -57.82 -3.90
N ARG A 3 8.29 -57.00 -3.31
CA ARG A 3 8.51 -55.61 -3.72
C ARG A 3 9.25 -55.62 -5.07
N ARG A 4 8.61 -55.12 -6.13
CA ARG A 4 9.24 -54.94 -7.45
C ARG A 4 10.37 -53.90 -7.35
N PRO A 5 11.60 -54.20 -7.83
CA PRO A 5 12.65 -53.21 -7.93
C PRO A 5 12.31 -52.19 -9.03
N ARG A 6 12.28 -50.89 -8.69
CA ARG A 6 12.18 -49.80 -9.66
C ARG A 6 13.48 -49.75 -10.45
N LYS A 7 13.40 -49.97 -11.77
CA LYS A 7 14.54 -49.83 -12.68
C LYS A 7 15.02 -48.37 -12.67
N PRO A 8 16.34 -48.11 -12.67
CA PRO A 8 16.85 -46.76 -12.81
C PRO A 8 16.39 -46.19 -14.16
N LEU A 9 15.81 -44.99 -14.13
CA LEU A 9 15.46 -44.24 -15.33
C LEU A 9 16.72 -44.07 -16.18
N SER A 10 16.62 -44.44 -17.46
CA SER A 10 17.68 -44.29 -18.46
C SER A 10 18.21 -42.85 -18.47
N SER A 11 19.52 -42.69 -18.63
CA SER A 11 20.21 -41.39 -18.74
C SER A 11 19.61 -40.47 -19.81
N ILE A 12 19.00 -41.06 -20.85
CA ILE A 12 18.29 -40.35 -21.92
C ILE A 12 17.03 -39.64 -21.39
N ALA A 13 16.31 -40.24 -20.44
CA ALA A 13 15.11 -39.64 -19.84
C ALA A 13 15.47 -38.40 -18.99
N TRP A 14 16.63 -38.42 -18.35
CA TRP A 14 17.16 -37.26 -17.60
C TRP A 14 17.53 -36.10 -18.54
N LEU A 15 18.17 -36.41 -19.68
CA LEU A 15 18.52 -35.40 -20.69
C LEU A 15 17.27 -34.76 -21.30
N LEU A 16 16.25 -35.56 -21.64
CA LEU A 16 14.98 -35.04 -22.16
C LEU A 16 14.26 -34.15 -21.13
N GLY A 17 14.26 -34.52 -19.85
CA GLY A 17 13.71 -33.69 -18.78
C GLY A 17 14.42 -32.34 -18.64
N ALA A 18 15.76 -32.33 -18.74
CA ALA A 18 16.55 -31.10 -18.69
C ALA A 18 16.26 -30.17 -19.89
N ILE A 19 16.17 -30.71 -21.10
CA ILE A 19 15.86 -29.94 -22.32
C ILE A 19 14.47 -29.31 -22.24
N ILE A 20 13.47 -30.05 -21.75
CA ILE A 20 12.09 -29.54 -21.58
C ILE A 20 12.08 -28.43 -20.50
N SER A 21 12.81 -28.61 -19.41
CA SER A 21 12.89 -27.60 -18.35
C SER A 21 13.52 -26.28 -18.83
N VAL A 22 14.62 -26.36 -19.59
CA VAL A 22 15.32 -25.17 -20.10
C VAL A 22 14.50 -24.48 -21.18
N SER A 23 13.91 -25.23 -22.11
CA SER A 23 13.05 -24.65 -23.16
C SER A 23 11.77 -24.03 -22.58
N GLY A 24 11.15 -24.64 -21.58
CA GLY A 24 10.01 -24.08 -20.86
C GLY A 24 10.35 -22.75 -20.16
N ALA A 25 11.47 -22.69 -19.45
CA ALA A 25 11.93 -21.45 -18.80
C ALA A 25 12.18 -20.32 -19.82
N TYR A 26 12.76 -20.66 -20.97
CA TYR A 26 13.02 -19.68 -22.04
C TYR A 26 11.73 -19.11 -22.67
N ILE A 27 10.73 -19.96 -22.91
CA ILE A 27 9.42 -19.52 -23.44
C ILE A 27 8.71 -18.60 -22.43
N VAL A 28 8.72 -18.94 -21.14
CA VAL A 28 8.12 -18.10 -20.09
C VAL A 28 8.81 -16.74 -20.00
N TYR A 29 10.15 -16.71 -20.13
CA TYR A 29 10.91 -15.47 -20.15
C TYR A 29 10.52 -14.56 -21.32
N GLN A 30 10.46 -15.09 -22.54
CA GLN A 30 10.07 -14.35 -23.75
C GLN A 30 8.66 -13.75 -23.63
N VAL A 31 7.69 -14.53 -23.12
CA VAL A 31 6.30 -14.07 -22.92
C VAL A 31 6.22 -12.95 -21.87
N ARG A 32 7.03 -13.01 -20.81
CA ARG A 32 7.08 -11.96 -19.78
C ARG A 32 7.65 -10.64 -20.32
N VAL A 33 8.69 -10.71 -21.15
CA VAL A 33 9.33 -9.52 -21.75
C VAL A 33 8.40 -8.84 -22.76
N ALA A 34 7.80 -9.59 -23.68
CA ALA A 34 6.86 -9.04 -24.68
C ALA A 34 5.55 -8.50 -24.03
N GLY A 35 5.11 -9.08 -22.91
CA GLY A 35 3.94 -8.62 -22.18
C GLY A 35 4.11 -7.26 -21.49
N MET A 36 5.34 -6.79 -21.24
CA MET A 36 5.58 -5.50 -20.58
C MET A 36 5.52 -4.32 -21.54
N GLU A 37 5.95 -4.48 -22.80
CA GLU A 37 6.01 -3.37 -23.77
C GLU A 37 4.60 -2.85 -24.15
N SER A 38 3.62 -3.74 -24.28
CA SER A 38 2.25 -3.37 -24.66
C SER A 38 1.49 -2.57 -23.59
N ARG A 39 1.81 -2.75 -22.30
CA ARG A 39 1.12 -2.07 -21.19
C ARG A 39 1.66 -0.67 -20.91
N VAL A 40 2.88 -0.37 -21.32
CA VAL A 40 3.52 0.93 -21.12
C VAL A 40 2.94 1.96 -22.11
N GLN A 41 2.74 1.59 -23.38
CA GLN A 41 2.20 2.48 -24.40
C GLN A 41 0.77 2.95 -24.10
N GLN A 42 -0.12 2.03 -23.71
CA GLN A 42 -1.51 2.39 -23.33
C GLN A 42 -1.60 3.30 -22.10
N LYS A 43 -0.63 3.23 -21.18
CA LYS A 43 -0.58 4.12 -20.01
C LYS A 43 -0.04 5.49 -20.37
N LEU A 44 0.92 5.59 -21.30
CA LEU A 44 1.45 6.89 -21.73
C LEU A 44 0.39 7.77 -22.41
N GLU A 45 -0.42 7.21 -23.31
CA GLU A 45 -1.45 7.98 -24.02
C GLU A 45 -2.52 8.54 -23.07
N ARG A 46 -2.99 7.74 -22.11
CA ARG A 46 -3.96 8.19 -21.10
C ARG A 46 -3.38 9.26 -20.18
N THR A 47 -2.08 9.17 -19.88
CA THR A 47 -1.39 10.14 -19.01
C THR A 47 -1.19 11.46 -19.72
N GLN A 48 -0.81 11.45 -21.01
CA GLN A 48 -0.68 12.69 -21.80
C GLN A 48 -2.01 13.43 -21.94
N ALA A 49 -3.12 12.73 -22.19
CA ALA A 49 -4.44 13.34 -22.28
C ALA A 49 -4.89 13.95 -20.94
N ALA A 50 -4.55 13.32 -19.81
CA ALA A 50 -4.83 13.86 -18.48
C ALA A 50 -3.99 15.11 -18.17
N ILE A 51 -2.70 15.11 -18.54
CA ILE A 51 -1.80 16.25 -18.33
C ILE A 51 -2.26 17.47 -19.13
N GLN A 52 -2.66 17.31 -20.39
CA GLN A 52 -3.16 18.41 -21.21
C GLN A 52 -4.43 19.06 -20.63
N LYS A 53 -5.38 18.24 -20.13
CA LYS A 53 -6.58 18.75 -19.47
C LYS A 53 -6.25 19.53 -18.19
N ILE A 54 -5.29 19.03 -17.40
CA ILE A 54 -4.85 19.72 -16.18
C ILE A 54 -4.17 21.05 -16.52
N GLN A 55 -3.32 21.09 -17.54
CA GLN A 55 -2.68 22.35 -17.97
C GLN A 55 -3.70 23.39 -18.44
N GLN A 56 -4.68 23.00 -19.26
CA GLN A 56 -5.74 23.93 -19.70
C GLN A 56 -6.58 24.43 -18.52
N GLN A 57 -6.92 23.56 -17.57
CA GLN A 57 -7.66 23.94 -16.37
C GLN A 57 -6.85 24.88 -15.47
N GLN A 58 -5.52 24.70 -15.38
CA GLN A 58 -4.64 25.60 -14.64
C GLN A 58 -4.47 26.97 -15.33
N GLN A 59 -4.40 27.02 -16.66
CA GLN A 59 -4.37 28.27 -17.40
C GLN A 59 -5.68 29.04 -17.22
N ALA A 60 -6.84 28.39 -17.37
CA ALA A 60 -8.13 29.00 -17.12
C ALA A 60 -8.26 29.50 -15.66
N ARG A 61 -7.75 28.75 -14.68
CA ARG A 61 -7.71 29.19 -13.27
C ARG A 61 -6.80 30.39 -13.04
N ARG A 62 -5.68 30.49 -13.77
CA ARG A 62 -4.77 31.63 -13.66
C ARG A 62 -5.40 32.90 -14.24
N GLU A 63 -6.10 32.79 -15.36
CA GLU A 63 -6.85 33.91 -15.94
C GLU A 63 -8.00 34.36 -15.01
N LEU A 64 -8.72 33.41 -14.40
CA LEU A 64 -9.74 33.70 -13.38
C LEU A 64 -9.19 34.26 -12.06
N HIS A 65 -7.91 34.03 -11.75
CA HIS A 65 -7.24 34.57 -10.56
C HIS A 65 -6.40 35.81 -10.81
N ALA A 66 -6.29 36.29 -12.05
CA ALA A 66 -5.68 37.59 -12.37
C ALA A 66 -6.46 38.74 -11.71
N GLU A 67 -7.74 38.50 -11.37
CA GLU A 67 -8.62 39.41 -10.63
C GLU A 67 -9.02 38.83 -9.27
N ALA A 68 -8.09 38.16 -8.57
CA ALA A 68 -8.34 37.80 -7.18
C ALA A 68 -8.38 39.10 -6.34
N PRO A 69 -9.44 39.35 -5.54
CA PRO A 69 -9.47 40.49 -4.64
C PRO A 69 -8.25 40.40 -3.73
N SER A 70 -7.53 41.51 -3.56
CA SER A 70 -6.38 41.59 -2.66
C SER A 70 -6.86 41.26 -1.25
N ILE A 71 -6.73 39.98 -0.86
CA ILE A 71 -7.03 39.55 0.51
C ILE A 71 -6.13 40.40 1.40
N ASN A 72 -6.74 41.24 2.24
CA ASN A 72 -6.05 42.10 3.19
C ASN A 72 -5.00 41.23 3.92
N PRO A 73 -3.73 41.65 4.00
CA PRO A 73 -2.68 40.90 4.70
C PRO A 73 -3.10 40.44 6.10
N GLU A 74 -3.95 41.20 6.78
CA GLU A 74 -4.52 40.82 8.08
C GLU A 74 -5.46 39.60 7.99
N GLU A 75 -6.31 39.54 6.97
CA GLU A 75 -7.22 38.43 6.70
C GLU A 75 -6.43 37.15 6.35
N ARG A 76 -5.35 37.29 5.58
CA ARG A 76 -4.42 36.19 5.27
C ARG A 76 -3.73 35.68 6.54
N ALA A 77 -3.30 36.57 7.43
CA ALA A 77 -2.69 36.17 8.70
C ALA A 77 -3.68 35.40 9.59
N ARG A 78 -4.94 35.87 9.70
CA ARG A 78 -6.01 35.18 10.43
C ARG A 78 -6.28 33.78 9.87
N GLN A 79 -6.35 33.63 8.54
CA GLN A 79 -6.53 32.33 7.90
C GLN A 79 -5.35 31.39 8.16
N GLN A 80 -4.11 31.88 8.13
CA GLN A 80 -2.93 31.07 8.44
C GLN A 80 -2.91 30.60 9.89
N VAL A 81 -3.28 31.47 10.85
CA VAL A 81 -3.38 31.10 12.26
C VAL A 81 -4.48 30.06 12.46
N ALA A 82 -5.68 30.27 11.89
CA ALA A 82 -6.77 29.32 11.98
C ALA A 82 -6.41 27.95 11.35
N ALA A 83 -5.69 27.95 10.22
CA ALA A 83 -5.20 26.72 9.59
C ALA A 83 -4.18 25.99 10.47
N ARG A 84 -3.23 26.73 11.08
CA ARG A 84 -2.26 26.15 12.02
C ARG A 84 -2.92 25.57 13.25
N LEU A 85 -3.93 26.26 13.81
CA LEU A 85 -4.68 25.77 14.97
C LEU A 85 -5.43 24.47 14.63
N ARG A 86 -6.13 24.41 13.48
CA ARG A 86 -6.78 23.18 13.03
C ARG A 86 -5.78 22.04 12.81
N GLN A 87 -4.62 22.33 12.22
CA GLN A 87 -3.57 21.33 12.06
C GLN A 87 -3.03 20.82 13.40
N ALA A 88 -2.82 21.73 14.37
CA ALA A 88 -2.38 21.37 15.70
C ALA A 88 -3.43 20.51 16.43
N GLU A 89 -4.71 20.81 16.27
CA GLU A 89 -5.82 20.04 16.83
C GLU A 89 -5.92 18.64 16.22
N LEU A 90 -5.85 18.54 14.89
CA LEU A 90 -5.82 17.25 14.18
C LEU A 90 -4.60 16.42 14.59
N ALA A 91 -3.42 17.05 14.74
CA ALA A 91 -2.22 16.38 15.21
C ALA A 91 -2.35 15.91 16.67
N ALA A 92 -2.97 16.72 17.54
CA ALA A 92 -3.25 16.34 18.93
C ALA A 92 -4.22 15.16 19.01
N ALA A 93 -5.29 15.19 18.21
CA ALA A 93 -6.26 14.09 18.11
C ALA A 93 -5.62 12.80 17.59
N ALA A 94 -4.78 12.89 16.56
CA ALA A 94 -4.02 11.76 16.02
C ALA A 94 -3.08 11.15 17.08
N ARG A 95 -2.34 11.99 17.82
CA ARG A 95 -1.49 11.54 18.93
C ARG A 95 -2.29 10.89 20.06
N ALA A 96 -3.47 11.42 20.38
CA ALA A 96 -4.33 10.84 21.40
C ALA A 96 -4.84 9.45 20.99
N LYS A 97 -5.21 9.29 19.72
CA LYS A 97 -5.62 8.00 19.16
C LYS A 97 -4.47 6.99 19.17
N GLU A 98 -3.27 7.41 18.77
CA GLU A 98 -2.09 6.55 18.79
C GLU A 98 -1.75 6.06 20.20
N LYS A 99 -1.73 6.97 21.19
CA LYS A 99 -1.53 6.59 22.59
C LYS A 99 -2.60 5.64 23.13
N ALA A 100 -3.83 5.74 22.63
CA ALA A 100 -4.90 4.81 23.02
C ALA A 100 -4.67 3.43 22.38
N TRP A 101 -4.20 3.38 21.14
CA TRP A 101 -3.85 2.15 20.45
C TRP A 101 -2.73 1.40 21.18
N GLU A 102 -1.64 2.09 21.55
CA GLU A 102 -0.51 1.49 22.30
C GLU A 102 -0.94 0.85 23.63
N ARG A 103 -2.00 1.35 24.27
CA ARG A 103 -2.56 0.78 25.50
C ARG A 103 -3.52 -0.37 25.23
N PHE A 104 -4.29 -0.25 24.15
CA PHE A 104 -5.29 -1.24 23.76
C PHE A 104 -4.63 -2.52 23.24
N TYR A 105 -3.52 -2.39 22.51
CA TYR A 105 -2.86 -3.48 21.83
C TYR A 105 -1.39 -3.57 22.21
N LEU A 106 -1.03 -4.66 22.88
CA LEU A 106 0.34 -5.06 23.12
C LEU A 106 0.63 -6.33 22.30
N PRO A 107 1.53 -6.28 21.32
CA PRO A 107 1.85 -7.45 20.52
C PRO A 107 2.52 -8.53 21.40
N PRO A 108 2.17 -9.81 21.24
CA PRO A 108 2.90 -10.90 21.87
C PRO A 108 4.37 -10.90 21.45
N ASN A 109 5.27 -11.32 22.34
CA ASN A 109 6.72 -11.38 22.04
C ASN A 109 7.02 -12.19 20.75
N ALA A 110 6.27 -13.27 20.51
CA ALA A 110 6.40 -14.10 19.30
C ALA A 110 6.02 -13.36 18.00
N CYS A 111 5.32 -12.23 18.09
CA CYS A 111 5.01 -11.35 16.96
C CYS A 111 6.01 -10.19 16.80
N ILE A 112 6.75 -9.85 17.86
CA ILE A 112 7.85 -8.89 17.77
C ILE A 112 9.04 -9.53 17.04
N TYR A 113 9.30 -10.82 17.30
CA TYR A 113 10.34 -11.60 16.65
C TYR A 113 9.77 -12.90 16.09
N PRO A 114 9.09 -12.86 14.92
CA PRO A 114 8.52 -14.05 14.33
C PRO A 114 9.61 -15.02 13.86
N GLU A 115 9.49 -16.29 14.23
CA GLU A 115 10.44 -17.35 13.86
C GLU A 115 10.34 -17.76 12.38
N SER A 116 9.24 -17.41 11.71
CA SER A 116 8.98 -17.73 10.30
C SER A 116 8.01 -16.74 9.65
N ASP A 117 8.01 -16.69 8.32
CA ASP A 117 7.08 -15.87 7.54
C ASP A 117 5.62 -16.24 7.82
N GLN A 118 5.32 -17.54 7.95
CA GLN A 118 3.98 -18.01 8.31
C GLN A 118 3.53 -17.46 9.67
N ARG A 119 4.45 -17.33 10.64
CA ARG A 119 4.16 -16.73 11.94
C ARG A 119 3.93 -15.23 11.81
N ALA A 120 4.70 -14.53 10.97
CA ALA A 120 4.50 -13.11 10.69
C ALA A 120 3.11 -12.84 10.08
N ASP A 121 2.66 -13.67 9.12
CA ASP A 121 1.33 -13.56 8.52
C ASP A 121 0.21 -13.69 9.56
N VAL A 122 0.33 -14.67 10.47
CA VAL A 122 -0.63 -14.87 11.56
C VAL A 122 -0.65 -13.66 12.50
N CYS A 123 0.52 -13.11 12.83
CA CYS A 123 0.63 -11.92 13.67
C CYS A 123 0.01 -10.69 13.01
N HIS A 124 0.23 -10.46 11.71
CA HIS A 124 -0.42 -9.38 10.97
C HIS A 124 -1.94 -9.54 10.89
N ALA A 125 -2.42 -10.77 10.68
CA ALA A 125 -3.86 -11.05 10.68
C ALA A 125 -4.48 -10.76 12.06
N TRP A 126 -3.77 -11.08 13.14
CA TRP A 126 -4.23 -10.80 14.51
C TRP A 126 -4.20 -9.31 14.85
N GLU A 127 -3.12 -8.60 14.49
CA GLU A 127 -3.02 -7.15 14.61
C GLU A 127 -4.14 -6.45 13.84
N GLY A 128 -4.43 -6.89 12.60
CA GLY A 128 -5.53 -6.36 11.80
C GLY A 128 -6.89 -6.50 12.48
N LYS A 129 -7.16 -7.64 13.13
CA LYS A 129 -8.39 -7.85 13.91
C LYS A 129 -8.44 -6.94 15.14
N ALA A 130 -7.33 -6.83 15.88
CA ALA A 130 -7.26 -5.92 17.02
C ALA A 130 -7.46 -4.47 16.59
N ARG A 131 -6.94 -4.08 15.42
CA ARG A 131 -7.13 -2.75 14.85
C ARG A 131 -8.59 -2.46 14.54
N GLN A 132 -9.31 -3.42 13.94
CA GLN A 132 -10.75 -3.28 13.70
C GLN A 132 -11.51 -3.07 15.02
N GLN A 133 -11.25 -3.90 16.03
CA GLN A 133 -11.89 -3.77 17.35
C GLN A 133 -11.58 -2.43 18.02
N PHE A 134 -10.34 -1.95 17.91
CA PHE A 134 -9.95 -0.65 18.41
C PHE A 134 -10.72 0.49 17.71
N GLU A 135 -10.83 0.44 16.38
CA GLU A 135 -11.55 1.47 15.62
C GLU A 135 -13.04 1.50 16.00
N ASP A 136 -13.68 0.34 16.17
CA ASP A 136 -15.07 0.24 16.62
C ASP A 136 -15.25 0.80 18.05
N ALA A 137 -14.35 0.45 18.97
CA ALA A 137 -14.36 0.94 20.35
C ALA A 137 -14.01 2.45 20.45
N TRP A 138 -13.17 2.95 19.54
CA TRP A 138 -12.84 4.36 19.43
C TRP A 138 -14.02 5.18 18.88
N ALA A 139 -14.68 4.69 17.82
CA ALA A 139 -15.83 5.33 17.19
C ALA A 139 -17.05 5.39 18.12
N SER A 140 -17.24 4.36 18.94
CA SER A 140 -18.30 4.31 19.96
C SER A 140 -17.97 5.11 21.23
N GLY A 141 -16.77 5.70 21.34
CA GLY A 141 -16.34 6.50 22.49
C GLY A 141 -15.97 5.70 23.74
N GLN A 142 -16.04 4.37 23.71
CA GLN A 142 -15.75 3.49 24.86
C GLN A 142 -14.33 3.67 25.39
N LEU A 143 -13.38 3.96 24.50
CA LEU A 143 -11.97 4.17 24.86
C LEU A 143 -11.68 5.61 25.35
N GLN A 144 -12.62 6.54 25.25
CA GLN A 144 -12.46 7.92 25.70
C GLN A 144 -12.84 8.11 27.18
N THR A 145 -13.63 7.20 27.76
CA THR A 145 -14.17 7.28 29.13
C THR A 145 -13.18 6.81 30.21
N GLN A 146 -12.04 6.23 29.85
CA GLN A 146 -10.99 5.79 30.79
C GLN A 146 -9.85 6.82 30.97
N ARG A 147 -10.10 8.10 30.69
CA ARG A 147 -9.19 9.21 31.01
C ARG A 147 -9.44 9.75 32.40
#